data_AF-G6AZC6-F1
#
_entry.id   AF-G6AZC6-F1
#
_cell.length_a   1.000
_cell.length_b   1.000
_cell.length_c   1.000
_cell.angle_alpha   90.00
_cell.angle_beta   90.00
_cell.angle_gamma   90.00
#
_symmetry.space_group_name_H-M   'P 1'
#
loop_
_entity.id
_entity.type
_entity.pdbx_description
1 polymer ?
#
loop_
_entity_poly.entity_id
_entity_poly.type
_entity_poly.pdbx_seq_one_letter_code
_entity_poly.pdbx_strand_id
1 'polypeptide(L)'
;MENERRTEYNVDMRPEEDFLSDILSASQIRATDTYETPPQIIWIDNSTIATLGNFSASTGKAKSKKTFNVSAIVAASLAGKQVLNYRAHLPEGKRKILYVDTEQSRFHCHNVLERILRLAGLPTTTDSENLDFICLREYSPAIRIGVIDYALRQRKGYGLVIIDGIRDLMLDINSTGESVEVINKMMEWSSKY
;
A
#
# COMPACT_ATOMS: atom_id res chain seq x y z
N MET A 1 34.39 -31.49 -37.15
CA MET A 1 34.37 -30.57 -35.99
C MET A 1 32.99 -29.98 -35.95
N GLU A 2 32.21 -30.47 -34.98
CA GLU A 2 30.81 -30.17 -34.74
C GLU A 2 30.56 -28.71 -34.36
N ASN A 3 29.34 -28.29 -34.71
CA ASN A 3 28.51 -27.27 -34.07
C ASN A 3 28.99 -26.77 -32.70
N GLU A 4 28.95 -25.45 -32.52
CA GLU A 4 28.09 -24.87 -31.49
C GLU A 4 27.69 -23.44 -31.86
N ARG A 5 26.44 -23.32 -32.33
CA ARG A 5 25.69 -22.08 -32.23
C ARG A 5 25.43 -21.82 -30.75
N ARG A 6 25.83 -20.65 -30.27
CA ARG A 6 25.14 -19.97 -29.16
C ARG A 6 24.80 -18.56 -29.60
N THR A 7 23.78 -18.48 -30.44
CA THR A 7 22.84 -17.36 -30.44
C THR A 7 22.06 -17.42 -29.15
N GLU A 8 22.36 -16.51 -28.22
CA GLU A 8 21.42 -16.08 -27.18
C GLU A 8 21.99 -14.83 -26.53
N TYR A 9 21.42 -13.67 -26.89
CA TYR A 9 21.00 -12.56 -26.02
C TYR A 9 20.38 -11.49 -26.92
N ASN A 10 19.17 -11.77 -27.43
CA ASN A 10 18.25 -10.72 -27.86
C ASN A 10 17.54 -10.22 -26.62
N VAL A 11 18.18 -9.32 -25.88
CA VAL A 11 17.45 -8.38 -25.02
C VAL A 11 17.14 -7.18 -25.90
N ASP A 12 15.84 -6.91 -26.00
CA ASP A 12 15.18 -5.85 -26.76
C ASP A 12 15.83 -4.47 -26.50
N MET A 13 16.90 -4.15 -27.24
CA MET A 13 17.49 -2.81 -27.25
C MET A 13 16.71 -1.95 -28.25
N ARG A 14 15.54 -1.46 -27.83
CA ARG A 14 15.04 -0.23 -28.44
C ARG A 14 16.05 0.89 -28.15
N PRO A 15 16.35 1.77 -29.11
CA PRO A 15 17.12 2.98 -28.85
C PRO A 15 16.54 3.74 -27.65
N GLU A 16 17.40 4.19 -26.72
CA GLU A 16 16.98 4.93 -25.51
C GLU A 16 16.09 6.13 -25.86
N GLU A 17 16.36 6.80 -26.98
CA GLU A 17 15.55 7.90 -27.49
C GLU A 17 14.09 7.50 -27.82
N ASP A 18 13.86 6.32 -28.39
CA ASP A 18 12.52 5.85 -28.72
C ASP A 18 11.72 5.58 -27.44
N PHE A 19 12.35 4.96 -26.44
CA PHE A 19 11.71 4.70 -25.15
C PHE A 19 11.38 6.00 -24.39
N LEU A 20 12.30 6.97 -24.36
CA LEU A 20 12.06 8.26 -23.74
C LEU A 20 10.99 9.07 -24.48
N SER A 21 10.96 9.00 -25.81
CA SER A 21 9.92 9.61 -26.65
C SER A 21 8.53 9.03 -26.34
N ASP A 22 8.42 7.70 -26.23
CA ASP A 22 7.18 7.01 -25.86
C ASP A 22 6.67 7.47 -24.48
N ILE A 23 7.55 7.52 -23.47
CA ILE A 23 7.18 7.99 -22.12
C ILE A 23 6.75 9.45 -22.16
N LEU A 24 7.51 10.32 -22.83
CA LEU A 24 7.20 11.74 -22.91
C LEU A 24 5.83 11.95 -23.56
N SER A 25 5.55 11.27 -24.66
CA SER A 25 4.26 11.32 -25.36
C SER A 25 3.12 10.83 -24.48
N ALA A 26 3.29 9.71 -23.78
CA ALA A 26 2.27 9.12 -22.90
C ALA A 26 2.05 9.92 -21.60
N SER A 27 3.03 10.69 -21.15
CA SER A 27 2.98 11.45 -19.88
C SER A 27 2.44 12.86 -20.05
N GLN A 28 2.19 13.31 -21.29
CA GLN A 28 1.63 14.64 -21.54
C GLN A 28 0.17 14.70 -21.12
N ILE A 29 -0.13 15.66 -20.25
CA ILE A 29 -1.49 16.06 -19.91
C ILE A 29 -1.86 17.27 -20.78
N ARG A 30 -2.94 17.16 -21.55
CA ARG A 30 -3.46 18.25 -22.39
C ARG A 30 -4.68 18.87 -21.74
N ALA A 31 -4.88 20.17 -21.98
CA ALA A 31 -6.06 20.88 -21.48
C ALA A 31 -7.39 20.32 -22.05
N THR A 32 -7.33 19.56 -23.14
CA THR A 32 -8.46 18.89 -23.78
C THR A 32 -8.74 17.48 -23.23
N ASP A 33 -7.86 16.96 -22.36
CA ASP A 33 -8.00 15.61 -21.84
C ASP A 33 -9.13 15.57 -20.80
N THR A 34 -9.95 14.52 -20.87
CA THR A 34 -10.98 14.22 -19.90
C THR A 34 -10.52 13.07 -19.01
N TYR A 35 -10.33 13.36 -17.72
CA TYR A 35 -9.96 12.36 -16.73
C TYR A 35 -11.15 12.02 -15.84
N GLU A 36 -11.30 10.74 -15.51
CA GLU A 36 -12.19 10.35 -14.43
C GLU A 36 -11.57 10.77 -13.10
N THR A 37 -12.38 11.40 -12.24
CA THR A 37 -11.93 11.71 -10.88
C THR A 37 -11.59 10.40 -10.17
N PRO A 38 -10.39 10.27 -9.58
CA PRO A 38 -10.01 9.05 -8.87
C PRO A 38 -11.06 8.68 -7.82
N PRO A 39 -11.46 7.40 -7.71
CA PRO A 39 -12.44 6.98 -6.72
C PRO A 39 -12.03 7.43 -5.32
N GLN A 40 -12.87 8.25 -4.69
CA GLN A 40 -12.73 8.63 -3.29
C GLN A 40 -13.14 7.42 -2.44
N ILE A 41 -12.30 7.04 -1.47
CA ILE A 41 -12.48 5.78 -0.73
C ILE A 41 -12.68 5.97 0.77
N ILE A 42 -12.16 7.07 1.35
CA ILE A 42 -12.26 7.35 2.79
C ILE A 42 -12.53 8.84 3.01
N TRP A 43 -13.46 9.12 3.92
CA TRP A 43 -13.88 10.46 4.31
C TRP A 43 -13.89 10.63 5.84
N ILE A 44 -13.66 11.87 6.27
CA ILE A 44 -14.03 12.37 7.60
C ILE A 44 -15.06 13.48 7.37
N ASP A 45 -16.26 13.31 7.92
CA ASP A 45 -17.41 14.18 7.63
C ASP A 45 -17.58 14.36 6.10
N ASN A 46 -17.42 15.59 5.60
CA ASN A 46 -17.53 15.95 4.18
C ASN A 46 -16.17 16.04 3.46
N SER A 47 -15.07 15.76 4.16
CA SER A 47 -13.71 15.88 3.62
C SER A 47 -13.20 14.52 3.16
N THR A 48 -12.75 14.44 1.91
CA THR A 48 -12.04 13.26 1.39
C THR A 48 -10.63 13.23 1.94
N ILE A 49 -10.22 12.09 2.51
CA ILE A 49 -8.85 11.92 3.05
C ILE A 49 -8.04 10.86 2.31
N ALA A 50 -8.66 10.03 1.48
CA ALA A 50 -7.97 9.08 0.62
C ALA A 50 -8.74 8.83 -0.68
N THR A 51 -7.99 8.72 -1.77
CA THR A 51 -8.44 8.34 -3.11
C THR A 51 -7.63 7.14 -3.59
N LEU A 52 -8.24 6.31 -4.44
CA LEU A 52 -7.53 5.20 -5.06
C LEU A 52 -6.41 5.72 -5.98
N GLY A 53 -5.26 5.05 -5.99
CA GLY A 53 -4.09 5.45 -6.79
C GLY A 53 -3.07 6.31 -6.04
N ASN A 54 -3.45 6.85 -4.88
CA ASN A 54 -2.61 7.74 -4.07
C ASN A 54 -2.19 7.10 -2.76
N PHE A 55 -1.11 7.60 -2.16
CA PHE A 55 -0.73 7.29 -0.80
C PHE A 55 -0.96 8.50 0.13
N SER A 56 -1.10 8.24 1.42
CA SER A 56 -1.29 9.28 2.44
C SER A 56 -0.51 8.92 3.69
N ALA A 57 -0.05 9.93 4.42
CA ALA A 57 0.75 9.74 5.62
C ALA A 57 0.03 10.29 6.86
N SER A 58 -0.15 9.43 7.87
CA SER A 58 -0.64 9.82 9.18
C SER A 58 0.53 10.04 10.13
N THR A 59 0.91 11.29 10.34
CA THR A 59 2.05 11.66 11.21
C THR A 59 1.59 12.03 12.62
N GLY A 60 2.51 11.97 13.59
CA GLY A 60 2.20 12.29 14.99
C GLY A 60 3.29 11.82 15.94
N LYS A 61 3.36 12.43 17.12
CA LYS A 61 4.34 12.08 18.16
C LYS A 61 4.27 10.59 18.54
N ALA A 62 5.33 10.07 19.14
CA ALA A 62 5.30 8.73 19.72
C ALA A 62 4.13 8.63 20.72
N LYS A 63 3.45 7.48 20.75
CA LYS A 63 2.28 7.21 21.62
C LYS A 63 1.08 8.15 21.41
N SER A 64 1.01 8.91 20.30
CA SER A 64 -0.12 9.79 19.96
C SER A 64 -1.35 9.07 19.41
N LYS A 65 -1.51 7.77 19.68
CA LYS A 65 -2.64 6.94 19.22
C LYS A 65 -2.74 6.78 17.69
N LYS A 66 -1.63 6.86 16.94
CA LYS A 66 -1.61 6.64 15.48
C LYS A 66 -2.20 5.29 15.07
N THR A 67 -1.69 4.20 15.64
CA THR A 67 -2.22 2.84 15.42
C THR A 67 -3.71 2.74 15.79
N PHE A 68 -4.18 3.50 16.79
CA PHE A 68 -5.61 3.53 17.10
C PHE A 68 -6.42 4.17 15.98
N ASN A 69 -5.95 5.32 15.49
CA ASN A 69 -6.55 6.05 14.38
C ASN A 69 -6.59 5.20 13.10
N VAL A 70 -5.48 4.56 12.75
CA VAL A 70 -5.36 3.68 11.60
C VAL A 70 -6.32 2.50 11.69
N SER A 71 -6.49 1.89 12.86
CA SER A 71 -7.49 0.81 13.00
C SER A 71 -8.92 1.27 12.79
N ALA A 72 -9.27 2.52 13.13
CA ALA A 72 -10.60 3.05 12.87
C ALA A 72 -10.85 3.19 11.36
N ILE A 73 -9.85 3.66 10.62
CA ILE A 73 -9.87 3.73 9.15
C ILE A 73 -10.06 2.34 8.54
N VAL A 74 -9.27 1.36 9.00
CA VAL A 74 -9.34 -0.02 8.50
C VAL A 74 -10.69 -0.66 8.83
N ALA A 75 -11.19 -0.45 10.05
CA ALA A 75 -12.49 -0.96 10.47
C ALA A 75 -13.64 -0.35 9.64
N ALA A 76 -13.62 0.97 9.38
CA ALA A 76 -14.58 1.62 8.49
C ALA A 76 -14.53 1.01 7.07
N SER A 77 -13.32 0.76 6.57
CA SER A 77 -13.08 0.23 5.23
C SER A 77 -13.56 -1.22 5.10
N LEU A 78 -13.35 -2.06 6.12
CA LEU A 78 -13.88 -3.43 6.17
C LEU A 78 -15.40 -3.47 6.27
N ALA A 79 -15.97 -2.59 7.09
CA ALA A 79 -17.40 -2.57 7.33
C ALA A 79 -18.19 -1.89 6.19
N GLY A 80 -17.52 -1.13 5.32
CA GLY A 80 -18.15 -0.36 4.23
C GLY A 80 -19.12 0.71 4.73
N LYS A 81 -18.93 1.19 5.96
CA LYS A 81 -19.83 2.14 6.65
C LYS A 81 -19.04 3.04 7.59
N GLN A 82 -19.74 3.95 8.26
CA GLN A 82 -19.13 4.82 9.25
C GLN A 82 -18.71 4.03 10.51
N VAL A 83 -17.44 4.17 10.90
CA VAL A 83 -16.87 3.68 12.17
C VAL A 83 -16.12 4.84 12.81
N LEU A 84 -16.52 5.22 14.03
CA LEU A 84 -16.12 6.48 14.66
C LEU A 84 -16.39 7.66 13.70
N ASN A 85 -15.36 8.46 13.38
CA ASN A 85 -15.46 9.62 12.48
C ASN A 85 -15.09 9.28 11.03
N TYR A 86 -14.75 8.02 10.73
CA TYR A 86 -14.34 7.60 9.40
C TYR A 86 -15.50 6.92 8.67
N ARG A 87 -15.80 7.39 7.47
CA ARG A 87 -16.65 6.68 6.50
C ARG A 87 -15.74 6.15 5.41
N ALA A 88 -15.94 4.91 4.99
CA ALA A 88 -15.15 4.33 3.90
C ALA A 88 -16.01 3.44 3.01
N HIS A 89 -15.64 3.41 1.73
CA HIS A 89 -16.29 2.57 0.72
C HIS A 89 -15.24 2.18 -0.33
N LEU A 90 -14.77 0.93 -0.25
CA LEU A 90 -13.81 0.41 -1.22
C LEU A 90 -14.52 -0.01 -2.51
N PRO A 91 -13.94 0.24 -3.70
CA PRO A 91 -14.56 -0.10 -4.98
C PRO A 91 -14.80 -1.61 -5.13
N GLU A 92 -15.76 -1.96 -5.99
CA GLU A 92 -15.98 -3.35 -6.37
C GLU A 92 -14.70 -3.97 -6.98
N GLY A 93 -14.44 -5.24 -6.65
CA GLY A 93 -13.20 -5.92 -7.05
C GLY A 93 -11.95 -5.50 -6.27
N LYS A 94 -12.01 -4.44 -5.44
CA LYS A 94 -10.90 -3.93 -4.61
C LYS A 94 -11.26 -3.83 -3.12
N ARG A 95 -11.98 -4.81 -2.58
CA ARG A 95 -12.46 -4.79 -1.19
C ARG A 95 -11.48 -5.32 -0.14
N LYS A 96 -10.34 -5.88 -0.56
CA LYS A 96 -9.34 -6.40 0.38
C LYS A 96 -8.48 -5.28 0.94
N ILE A 97 -7.98 -5.52 2.15
CA ILE A 97 -7.08 -4.63 2.86
C ILE A 97 -5.82 -5.41 3.24
N LEU A 98 -4.66 -4.84 2.94
CA LEU A 98 -3.37 -5.32 3.44
C LEU A 98 -2.93 -4.43 4.60
N TYR A 99 -2.82 -4.99 5.80
CA TYR A 99 -2.25 -4.31 6.97
C TYR A 99 -0.89 -4.90 7.29
N VAL A 100 0.15 -4.07 7.28
CA VAL A 100 1.51 -4.46 7.60
C VAL A 100 2.00 -3.65 8.80
N ASP A 101 2.24 -4.33 9.90
CA ASP A 101 2.83 -3.74 11.12
C ASP A 101 4.32 -4.08 11.18
N THR A 102 5.18 -3.06 11.26
CA THR A 102 6.63 -3.24 11.36
C THR A 102 7.20 -2.87 12.73
N GLU A 103 6.39 -2.34 13.64
CA GLU A 103 6.83 -1.78 14.93
C GLU A 103 6.53 -2.70 16.12
N GLN A 104 5.42 -3.44 16.07
CA GLN A 104 4.83 -4.13 17.22
C GLN A 104 5.18 -5.62 17.28
N SER A 105 5.16 -6.19 18.48
CA SER A 105 5.29 -7.64 18.65
C SER A 105 4.01 -8.34 18.19
N ARG A 106 4.08 -9.65 17.91
CA ARG A 106 2.93 -10.45 17.49
C ARG A 106 1.73 -10.37 18.44
N PHE A 107 1.97 -10.34 19.75
CA PHE A 107 0.91 -10.16 20.75
C PHE A 107 0.20 -8.81 20.58
N HIS A 108 0.95 -7.72 20.40
CA HIS A 108 0.37 -6.40 20.20
C HIS A 108 -0.33 -6.26 18.85
N CYS A 109 0.23 -6.83 17.78
CA CYS A 109 -0.45 -6.95 16.50
C CYS A 109 -1.81 -7.66 16.64
N HIS A 110 -1.87 -8.78 17.35
CA HIS A 110 -3.11 -9.52 17.55
C HIS A 110 -4.17 -8.64 18.24
N ASN A 111 -3.79 -7.85 19.25
CA ASN A 111 -4.70 -6.90 19.89
C ASN A 111 -5.17 -5.78 18.94
N VAL A 112 -4.32 -5.36 17.98
CA VAL A 112 -4.70 -4.41 16.92
C VAL A 112 -5.71 -5.04 15.98
N LEU A 113 -5.46 -6.27 15.50
CA LEU A 113 -6.37 -7.03 14.65
C LEU A 113 -7.73 -7.24 15.33
N GLU A 114 -7.73 -7.72 16.57
CA GLU A 114 -8.96 -7.92 17.35
C GLU A 114 -9.78 -6.62 17.47
N ARG A 115 -9.09 -5.50 17.73
CA ARG A 115 -9.74 -4.18 17.82
C ARG A 115 -10.32 -3.73 16.49
N ILE A 116 -9.62 -3.96 15.37
CA ILE A 116 -10.14 -3.66 14.02
C ILE A 116 -11.43 -4.45 13.77
N LEU A 117 -11.41 -5.76 14.00
CA LEU A 117 -12.57 -6.64 13.78
C LEU A 117 -13.74 -6.21 14.66
N ARG A 118 -13.50 -5.94 15.95
CA ARG A 118 -14.51 -5.47 16.89
C ARG A 118 -15.14 -4.14 16.44
N LEU A 119 -14.32 -3.17 16.02
CA LEU A 119 -14.80 -1.88 15.51
C LEU A 119 -15.59 -2.01 14.21
N ALA A 120 -15.24 -2.99 13.36
CA ALA A 120 -15.96 -3.29 12.13
C ALA A 120 -17.29 -4.06 12.38
N GLY A 121 -17.51 -4.55 13.61
CA GLY A 121 -18.65 -5.41 13.95
C GLY A 121 -18.51 -6.86 13.45
N LEU A 122 -17.27 -7.33 13.27
CA LEU A 122 -16.94 -8.68 12.84
C LEU A 122 -16.54 -9.57 14.03
N PRO A 123 -16.71 -10.91 13.92
CA PRO A 123 -16.22 -11.85 14.93
C PRO A 123 -14.70 -11.72 15.11
N THR A 124 -14.22 -11.80 16.34
CA THR A 124 -12.78 -11.75 16.67
C THR A 124 -12.12 -13.13 16.74
N THR A 125 -12.90 -14.18 16.53
CA THR A 125 -12.48 -15.59 16.61
C THR A 125 -12.29 -16.22 15.23
N THR A 126 -12.43 -15.44 14.16
CA THR A 126 -12.37 -15.92 12.78
C THR A 126 -11.74 -14.85 11.91
N ASP A 127 -10.88 -15.28 10.98
CA ASP A 127 -10.24 -14.38 10.05
C ASP A 127 -11.24 -13.79 9.06
N SER A 128 -11.06 -12.51 8.73
CA SER A 128 -11.83 -11.86 7.66
C SER A 128 -11.17 -12.12 6.31
N GLU A 129 -11.94 -12.63 5.34
CA GLU A 129 -11.46 -12.84 3.97
C GLU A 129 -10.96 -11.55 3.25
N ASN A 130 -11.37 -10.39 3.77
CA ASN A 130 -11.05 -9.07 3.24
C ASN A 130 -9.93 -8.34 4.02
N LEU A 131 -9.33 -8.98 5.02
CA LEU A 131 -8.21 -8.40 5.78
C LEU A 131 -7.03 -9.38 5.84
N ASP A 132 -5.92 -8.99 5.22
CA ASP A 132 -4.63 -9.64 5.42
C ASP A 132 -3.80 -8.82 6.40
N PHE A 133 -3.56 -9.35 7.61
CA PHE A 133 -2.78 -8.69 8.66
C PHE A 133 -1.43 -9.38 8.83
N ILE A 134 -0.33 -8.65 8.61
CA ILE A 134 1.04 -9.18 8.62
C ILE A 134 1.91 -8.38 9.61
N CYS A 135 2.63 -9.09 10.49
CA CYS A 135 3.63 -8.48 11.36
C CYS A 135 5.03 -8.80 10.85
N LEU A 136 5.83 -7.76 10.62
CA LEU A 136 7.17 -7.87 10.07
C LEU A 136 8.27 -7.26 10.95
N ARG A 137 7.97 -6.95 12.21
CA ARG A 137 8.94 -6.38 13.16
C ARG A 137 10.23 -7.19 13.26
N GLU A 138 10.16 -8.51 13.17
CA GLU A 138 11.32 -9.39 13.33
C GLU A 138 12.30 -9.38 12.13
N TYR A 139 11.90 -8.81 10.99
CA TYR A 139 12.66 -8.85 9.74
C TYR A 139 13.42 -7.56 9.47
N SER A 140 14.45 -7.63 8.63
CA SER A 140 15.19 -6.44 8.17
C SER A 140 14.36 -5.58 7.21
N PRO A 141 14.68 -4.28 7.07
CA PRO A 141 14.01 -3.38 6.13
C PRO A 141 13.87 -3.92 4.70
N ALA A 142 14.95 -4.47 4.13
CA ALA A 142 14.92 -5.06 2.79
C ALA A 142 13.93 -6.24 2.68
N ILE A 143 13.87 -7.11 3.70
CA ILE A 143 12.93 -8.23 3.74
C ILE A 143 11.51 -7.73 3.93
N ARG A 144 11.28 -6.68 4.75
CA ARG A 144 9.96 -6.05 4.91
C ARG A 144 9.42 -5.57 3.57
N ILE A 145 10.21 -4.78 2.83
CA ILE A 145 9.84 -4.28 1.50
C ILE A 145 9.57 -5.44 0.54
N GLY A 146 10.44 -6.46 0.52
CA GLY A 146 10.28 -7.63 -0.35
C GLY A 146 9.02 -8.44 -0.07
N VAL A 147 8.65 -8.62 1.20
CA VAL A 147 7.41 -9.31 1.58
C VAL A 147 6.17 -8.50 1.21
N ILE A 148 6.19 -7.18 1.40
CA ILE A 148 5.07 -6.31 1.00
C ILE A 148 4.86 -6.39 -0.52
N ASP A 149 5.94 -6.23 -1.30
CA ASP A 149 5.89 -6.33 -2.75
C ASP A 149 5.39 -7.69 -3.23
N TYR A 150 5.87 -8.77 -2.60
CA TYR A 150 5.42 -10.11 -2.89
C TYR A 150 3.92 -10.30 -2.59
N ALA A 151 3.44 -9.83 -1.43
CA ALA A 151 2.03 -9.93 -1.05
C ALA A 151 1.11 -9.21 -2.06
N LEU A 152 1.51 -8.01 -2.53
CA LEU A 152 0.78 -7.25 -3.53
C LEU A 152 0.76 -7.93 -4.91
N ARG A 153 1.85 -8.63 -5.30
CA ARG A 153 1.89 -9.41 -6.54
C ARG A 153 1.06 -10.68 -6.51
N GLN A 154 1.04 -11.38 -5.38
CA GLN A 154 0.37 -12.68 -5.26
C GLN A 154 -1.15 -12.57 -5.12
N ARG A 155 -1.63 -11.50 -4.50
CA ARG A 155 -3.05 -11.33 -4.20
C ARG A 155 -3.59 -10.09 -4.88
N LYS A 156 -4.75 -10.25 -5.53
CA LYS A 156 -5.45 -9.16 -6.20
C LYS A 156 -6.57 -8.62 -5.32
N GLY A 157 -7.04 -7.43 -5.68
CA GLY A 157 -8.22 -6.82 -5.09
C GLY A 157 -7.96 -6.08 -3.78
N TYR A 158 -6.72 -5.70 -3.51
CA TYR A 158 -6.45 -4.69 -2.48
C TYR A 158 -6.97 -3.33 -2.95
N GLY A 159 -7.79 -2.70 -2.12
CA GLY A 159 -8.20 -1.30 -2.26
C GLY A 159 -7.63 -0.38 -1.19
N LEU A 160 -7.02 -0.96 -0.15
CA LEU A 160 -6.33 -0.22 0.89
C LEU A 160 -5.10 -1.02 1.36
N VAL A 161 -3.95 -0.33 1.45
CA VAL A 161 -2.72 -0.87 2.01
C VAL A 161 -2.28 0.03 3.15
N ILE A 162 -2.00 -0.56 4.29
CA ILE A 162 -1.55 0.13 5.51
C ILE A 162 -0.14 -0.34 5.82
N ILE A 163 0.78 0.60 5.92
CA ILE A 163 2.13 0.39 6.46
C ILE A 163 2.20 1.11 7.81
N ASP A 164 1.98 0.38 8.91
CA ASP A 164 2.11 0.91 10.27
C ASP A 164 3.56 0.78 10.73
N GLY A 165 4.31 1.86 10.49
CA GLY A 165 5.74 1.95 10.77
C GLY A 165 6.64 2.18 9.56
N ILE A 166 6.27 3.08 8.64
CA ILE A 166 7.05 3.37 7.42
C ILE A 166 8.54 3.65 7.67
N ARG A 167 8.90 4.25 8.82
CA ARG A 167 10.28 4.49 9.24
C ARG A 167 11.11 3.22 9.24
N ASP A 168 10.50 2.13 9.68
CA ASP A 168 11.14 0.83 9.87
C ASP A 168 11.34 0.09 8.52
N LEU A 169 10.94 0.70 7.40
CA LEU A 169 11.36 0.28 6.06
C LEU A 169 12.75 0.81 5.67
N MET A 170 13.42 1.57 6.54
CA MET A 170 14.77 2.06 6.35
C MET A 170 15.71 1.55 7.45
N LEU A 171 17.00 1.42 7.12
CA LEU A 171 18.06 1.18 8.08
C LEU A 171 18.52 2.49 8.74
N ASP A 172 18.86 3.49 7.93
CA ASP A 172 19.26 4.81 8.42
C ASP A 172 18.20 5.87 8.06
N ILE A 173 17.56 6.40 9.10
CA ILE A 173 16.55 7.45 8.97
C ILE A 173 17.11 8.80 8.50
N ASN A 174 18.43 9.00 8.59
CA ASN A 174 19.08 10.21 8.10
C ASN A 174 19.59 10.05 6.67
N SER A 175 19.46 8.85 6.08
CA SER A 175 19.78 8.61 4.68
C SER A 175 18.67 9.16 3.79
N THR A 176 18.97 10.27 3.12
CA THR A 176 18.09 10.86 2.11
C THR A 176 17.86 9.90 0.95
N GLY A 177 18.86 9.08 0.60
CA GLY A 177 18.75 8.04 -0.44
C GLY A 177 17.72 6.97 -0.08
N GLU A 178 17.83 6.36 1.11
CA GLU A 178 16.86 5.35 1.56
C GLU A 178 15.45 5.94 1.69
N SER A 179 15.34 7.20 2.14
CA SER A 179 14.07 7.91 2.22
C SER A 179 13.41 8.03 0.84
N VAL A 180 14.18 8.38 -0.19
CA VAL A 180 13.70 8.46 -1.57
C VAL A 180 13.27 7.08 -2.08
N GLU A 181 14.03 6.02 -1.80
CA GLU A 181 13.68 4.67 -2.21
C GLU A 181 12.36 4.18 -1.60
N VAL A 182 12.15 4.40 -0.30
CA VAL A 182 10.91 4.02 0.38
C VAL A 182 9.71 4.81 -0.15
N ILE A 183 9.86 6.11 -0.41
CA ILE A 183 8.79 6.92 -1.01
C ILE A 183 8.49 6.47 -2.44
N ASN A 184 9.52 6.18 -3.24
CA ASN A 184 9.34 5.62 -4.58
C ASN A 184 8.59 4.28 -4.55
N LYS A 185 8.83 3.43 -3.54
CA LYS A 185 8.06 2.21 -3.34
C LYS A 185 6.60 2.48 -3.02
N MET A 186 6.29 3.49 -2.20
CA MET A 186 4.89 3.87 -1.94
C MET A 186 4.18 4.33 -3.21
N MET A 187 4.85 5.16 -4.03
CA MET A 187 4.31 5.65 -5.31
C MET A 187 4.13 4.52 -6.33
N GLU A 188 5.13 3.63 -6.43
CA GLU A 188 5.06 2.45 -7.29
C GLU A 188 3.87 1.57 -6.89
N TRP A 189 3.72 1.26 -5.60
CA TRP A 189 2.64 0.40 -5.12
C TRP A 189 1.26 1.05 -5.29
N SER A 190 1.11 2.34 -4.99
CA SER A 190 -0.18 3.02 -5.15
C SER A 190 -0.59 3.18 -6.61
N SER A 191 0.37 3.33 -7.53
CA SER A 191 0.08 3.42 -8.96
C SER A 191 -0.20 2.07 -9.62
N LYS A 192 0.44 1.00 -9.16
CA LYS A 192 0.44 -0.31 -9.84
C LYS A 192 -0.66 -1.25 -9.36
N TYR A 193 -1.02 -1.20 -8.07
CA TYR A 193 -1.92 -2.17 -7.45
C TYR A 193 -3.26 -1.56 -7.07
#